data_AF-A0A948HNA0-F1
#
_entry.id   AF-A0A948HNA0-F1
#
_cell.length_a   1.000
_cell.length_b   1.000
_cell.length_c   1.000
_cell.angle_alpha   90.00
_cell.angle_beta   90.00
_cell.angle_gamma   90.00
#
_symmetry.space_group_name_H-M   'P 1'
#
loop_
_entity.id
_entity.type
_entity.pdbx_description
1 polymer ?
#
loop_
_entity_poly.entity_id
_entity_poly.type
_entity_poly.pdbx_seq_one_letter_code
_entity_poly.pdbx_strand_id
1 'polypeptide(L)' 'MSLPIDTLTERLDRLLPQTQCGQCGYDGCRPYAEAMARGEAGTDHCPPGGDAGARALANVLG' A
#
# COMPACT_ATOMS: atom_id res chain seq x y z
N MET A 1 -13.33 2.27 19.90
CA MET A 1 -12.00 2.75 19.50
C MET A 1 -11.27 1.56 18.85
N SER A 2 -11.48 1.32 17.56
CA SER A 2 -10.91 0.17 16.85
C SER A 2 -9.56 0.58 16.26
N LEU A 3 -8.47 0.19 16.89
CA LEU A 3 -7.09 0.30 16.39
C LEU A 3 -6.60 -1.15 16.27
N PRO A 4 -6.19 -1.65 15.09
CA PRO A 4 -4.85 -1.34 14.55
C PRO A 4 -4.68 -1.34 13.00
N ILE A 5 -5.69 -1.71 12.20
CA ILE A 5 -5.53 -1.87 10.73
C ILE A 5 -5.38 -0.52 10.03
N ASP A 6 -6.19 0.48 10.41
CA ASP A 6 -6.08 1.84 9.85
C ASP A 6 -4.66 2.40 9.97
N THR A 7 -3.95 2.14 11.08
CA THR A 7 -2.59 2.68 11.26
C THR A 7 -1.56 2.09 10.30
N LEU A 8 -1.69 0.80 9.92
CA LEU A 8 -0.82 0.16 8.94
C LEU A 8 -1.20 0.60 7.53
N THR A 9 -2.49 0.58 7.22
CA THR A 9 -3.03 1.08 5.95
C THR A 9 -2.63 2.53 5.71
N GLU A 10 -2.76 3.42 6.69
CA GLU A 10 -2.34 4.83 6.58
C GLU A 10 -0.84 4.98 6.34
N ARG A 11 -0.01 4.14 6.97
CA ARG A 11 1.44 4.14 6.74
C ARG A 11 1.77 3.73 5.31
N LEU A 12 1.15 2.66 4.81
CA LEU A 12 1.33 2.18 3.45
C LEU A 12 0.77 3.19 2.43
N ASP A 13 -0.39 3.76 2.69
CA ASP A 13 -1.01 4.82 1.87
C ASP A 13 -0.07 6.02 1.74
N ARG A 14 0.56 6.48 2.84
CA ARG A 14 1.55 7.56 2.79
C ARG A 14 2.84 7.23 2.03
N LEU A 15 3.19 5.95 1.92
CA LEU A 15 4.35 5.51 1.14
C LEU A 15 4.03 5.39 -0.36
N LEU A 16 2.77 5.20 -0.71
CA LEU A 16 2.33 5.16 -2.09
C LEU A 16 2.43 6.55 -2.72
N PRO A 17 2.64 6.63 -4.04
CA PRO A 17 2.81 7.90 -4.74
C PRO A 17 1.52 8.75 -4.82
N GLN A 18 0.40 8.28 -4.23
CA GLN A 18 -0.90 8.96 -4.19
C GLN A 18 -1.43 9.41 -5.57
N THR A 19 -0.94 8.76 -6.65
CA THR A 19 -1.35 9.07 -8.02
C THR A 19 -2.74 8.56 -8.36
N GLN A 20 -3.29 7.66 -7.53
CA GLN A 20 -4.61 7.03 -7.74
C GLN A 20 -4.74 6.44 -9.15
N CYS A 21 -3.63 5.95 -9.71
CA CYS A 21 -3.56 5.53 -11.11
C CYS A 21 -4.31 4.23 -11.43
N GLY A 22 -4.67 3.45 -10.41
CA GLY A 22 -5.38 2.17 -10.55
C GLY A 22 -4.61 1.03 -11.23
N GLN A 23 -3.34 1.23 -11.58
CA GLN A 23 -2.56 0.26 -12.34
C GLN A 23 -2.20 -1.02 -11.54
N CYS A 24 -2.32 -0.98 -10.22
CA CYS A 24 -2.14 -2.15 -9.35
C CYS A 24 -3.38 -3.07 -9.31
N GLY A 25 -4.48 -2.72 -9.99
CA GLY A 25 -5.73 -3.49 -9.96
C GLY A 25 -6.69 -3.09 -8.84
N TYR A 26 -6.37 -2.04 -8.09
CA TYR A 26 -7.23 -1.46 -7.04
C TYR A 26 -7.69 -0.06 -7.45
N ASP A 27 -8.88 0.34 -7.00
CA ASP A 27 -9.49 1.64 -7.32
C ASP A 27 -8.68 2.86 -6.82
N GLY A 28 -7.67 2.66 -5.99
CA GLY A 28 -6.78 3.72 -5.52
C GLY A 28 -5.66 3.24 -4.60
N CYS A 29 -4.84 4.17 -4.13
CA CYS A 29 -3.74 3.89 -3.22
C CYS A 29 -4.24 3.35 -1.87
N ARG A 30 -5.35 3.89 -1.35
CA ARG A 30 -5.93 3.48 -0.08
C ARG A 30 -6.44 2.03 -0.05
N PRO A 31 -7.30 1.57 -0.98
CA PRO A 31 -7.72 0.16 -1.01
C PRO A 31 -6.56 -0.80 -1.27
N TYR A 32 -5.55 -0.38 -2.03
CA TYR A 32 -4.33 -1.17 -2.21
C TYR A 32 -3.52 -1.31 -0.92
N ALA A 33 -3.34 -0.20 -0.18
CA ALA A 33 -2.72 -0.21 1.15
C ALA A 33 -3.47 -1.10 2.15
N GLU A 34 -4.80 -1.09 2.08
CA GLU A 34 -5.63 -1.91 2.96
C GLU A 34 -5.50 -3.41 2.63
N ALA A 35 -5.46 -3.76 1.34
CA ALA A 35 -5.20 -5.13 0.89
C ALA A 35 -3.79 -5.60 1.30
N MET A 36 -2.78 -4.72 1.22
CA MET A 36 -1.43 -5.01 1.70
C MET A 36 -1.40 -5.22 3.22
N ALA A 37 -2.10 -4.38 3.99
CA ALA A 37 -2.22 -4.53 5.44
C ALA A 37 -2.93 -5.83 5.85
N ARG A 38 -3.81 -6.36 5.00
CA ARG A 38 -4.50 -7.65 5.16
C ARG A 38 -3.68 -8.84 4.65
N GLY A 39 -2.57 -8.61 3.94
CA GLY A 39 -1.80 -9.66 3.27
C GLY A 39 -2.47 -10.23 2.02
N GLU A 40 -3.44 -9.51 1.46
CA GLU A 40 -4.16 -9.87 0.23
C GLU A 40 -3.46 -9.36 -1.04
N ALA A 41 -2.52 -8.40 -0.89
CA ALA A 41 -1.76 -7.80 -1.98
C ALA A 41 -0.24 -7.79 -1.70
N GLY A 42 0.56 -7.96 -2.76
CA GLY A 42 2.02 -7.77 -2.74
C GLY A 42 2.42 -6.29 -2.87
N THR A 43 3.63 -5.94 -2.46
CA THR A 43 4.15 -4.56 -2.46
C THR A 43 4.73 -4.11 -3.81
N ASP A 44 4.93 -5.04 -4.73
CA ASP A 44 5.53 -4.89 -6.06
C ASP A 44 4.51 -4.56 -7.17
N HIS A 45 3.22 -4.53 -6.84
CA HIS A 45 2.14 -4.28 -7.81
C HIS A 45 1.95 -2.80 -8.16
N CYS A 46 2.74 -1.88 -7.58
CA CYS A 46 2.62 -0.45 -7.84
C CYS A 46 3.66 0.04 -8.88
N PRO A 47 3.33 0.08 -10.19
CA PRO A 47 4.26 0.57 -11.21
C PRO A 47 4.77 2.00 -10.98
N PRO A 48 3.98 2.99 -10.52
CA PRO A 48 4.53 4.33 -10.23
C PRO A 48 5.39 4.38 -8.97
N GLY A 49 5.22 3.42 -8.04
CA GLY A 49 6.08 3.30 -6.86
C GLY A 49 7.41 2.60 -7.17
N GLY A 50 7.39 1.70 -8.17
CA GLY A 50 8.54 0.90 -8.57
C GLY A 50 9.17 0.12 -7.41
N ASP A 51 10.41 -0.32 -7.61
CA ASP A 51 11.17 -1.07 -6.59
C ASP A 51 11.39 -0.27 -5.29
N ALA A 52 11.50 1.05 -5.40
CA ALA A 52 11.70 1.92 -4.24
C ALA A 52 10.46 1.93 -3.33
N GLY A 53 9.27 2.08 -3.92
CA GLY A 53 8.00 1.97 -3.20
C GLY A 53 7.80 0.57 -2.64
N ALA A 54 8.03 -0.47 -3.44
CA ALA A 54 7.88 -1.86 -3.01
C ALA A 54 8.77 -2.21 -1.80
N ARG A 55 10.03 -1.75 -1.80
CA ARG A 55 10.95 -1.90 -0.66
C ARG A 55 10.49 -1.13 0.57
N ALA A 56 10.03 0.11 0.41
CA ALA A 56 9.53 0.90 1.54
C ALA A 56 8.30 0.26 2.18
N LEU A 57 7.37 -0.23 1.36
CA LEU A 57 6.17 -0.95 1.81
C LEU A 57 6.54 -2.27 2.49
N ALA A 58 7.47 -3.04 1.92
CA ALA A 58 7.96 -4.28 2.53
C ALA A 58 8.60 -4.03 3.90
N ASN A 59 9.43 -2.98 4.01
CA ASN A 59 10.06 -2.59 5.26
C ASN A 59 9.06 -2.14 6.35
N VAL A 60 7.86 -1.70 5.96
CA VAL A 60 6.77 -1.39 6.90
C VAL A 60 5.98 -2.64 7.29
N LEU A 61 5.82 -3.59 6.36
CA LEU A 61 5.10 -4.85 6.59
C LEU A 61 5.91 -5.89 7.37
N GLY A 62 7.24 -5.87 7.26
CA GLY A 62 8.14 -6.81 7.94
C GLY A 62 9.42 -7.07 7.16
#